data_AF-A0A0D4CJW5-F1
#
_entry.id   AF-A0A0D4CJW5-F1
#
_cell.length_a   1.000
_cell.length_b   1.000
_cell.length_c   1.000
_cell.angle_alpha   90.00
_cell.angle_beta   90.00
_cell.angle_gamma   90.00
#
_symmetry.space_group_name_H-M   'P 1'
#
loop_
_entity.id
_entity.type
_entity.pdbx_description
1 polymer ?
#
loop_
_entity_poly.entity_id
_entity_poly.type
_entity_poly.pdbx_seq_one_letter_code
_entity_poly.pdbx_strand_id
1 'polypeptide(L)'
;MSILSKRILWKDAWQAITHSLGRFIAIFLLMAVSAFALIGLKITGPDMRQTATSFFAQHHLADTTITSNYGLDSRDRQIIRQQKSVKQVDFGYLQDSTIDQTNRALRIFSQTNGVSSWQTVSGHLPHHDDEIAVSYLLKGKYHIGQWITLKQAGSLKHRQFKIVGFARSSEYLDRSDIGQTTVGTGQLSGVAVVKKSAFKTGTAYAIARVTYNQTAKMNPYSSRYTNYVEKQQQQLKKALNWHGKTKQQKLERQLKTAQQQLTQATQQAAVFQQTNAAGNSALIQQAAALKKQQAKLKQLGTPTYTLSDRTENPGYTIYRSNAERVDILANVFPVLLFAIAALVSLTTMTRFVEEERIQIGTLKALGYSNADVAKKFALFSLLASSAGVALGAWGGFMVLPKIIFKAYAANSTLSGFQIHFSWALLLTTWLIAILCTTGAALWALHRDLQAKPAALLLPKPPKGGSRILLERWHWLWNRLSFNYKVTMRNLFRYKSRALMTIFGVAGCTGLLVMGFGIRDSLSGISNIEYSRIIKYDLIAVQDSNSSAKQQRQLKDELNGKAVKGHTGIYFEQLTKKAGDDDATQSISLIVPNNEKNFKQYFAVKNR
;
A
#
# COMPACT_ATOMS: atom_id res chain seq x y z
N MET A 1 -37.28 -34.28 -43.09
CA MET A 1 -36.49 -35.00 -42.06
C MET A 1 -35.74 -34.04 -41.11
N SER A 2 -36.38 -32.96 -40.60
CA SER A 2 -35.65 -31.79 -40.06
C SER A 2 -35.94 -31.40 -38.59
N ILE A 3 -36.96 -31.96 -37.93
CA ILE A 3 -37.35 -31.57 -36.55
C ILE A 3 -37.06 -32.70 -35.53
N LEU A 4 -37.43 -33.95 -35.85
CA LEU A 4 -37.19 -35.11 -34.99
C LEU A 4 -35.70 -35.46 -34.85
N SER A 5 -34.93 -35.35 -35.93
CA SER A 5 -33.47 -35.55 -35.95
C SER A 5 -32.74 -34.55 -35.05
N LYS A 6 -33.18 -33.28 -35.04
CA LYS A 6 -32.61 -32.25 -34.16
C LYS A 6 -32.94 -32.51 -32.68
N ARG A 7 -34.14 -32.98 -32.34
CA ARG A 7 -34.51 -33.33 -30.95
C ARG A 7 -33.63 -34.44 -30.37
N ILE A 8 -33.32 -35.46 -31.16
CA ILE A 8 -32.47 -36.59 -30.72
C ILE A 8 -31.04 -36.10 -30.41
N LEU A 9 -30.48 -35.24 -31.25
CA LEU A 9 -29.14 -34.68 -31.07
C LEU A 9 -29.03 -33.79 -29.82
N TRP A 10 -30.09 -33.02 -29.52
CA TRP A 10 -30.17 -32.26 -28.27
C TRP A 10 -30.25 -33.15 -27.04
N LYS A 11 -31.04 -34.23 -27.10
CA LYS A 11 -31.15 -35.20 -26.00
C LYS A 11 -29.82 -35.90 -25.74
N ASP A 12 -29.14 -36.33 -26.81
CA ASP A 12 -27.81 -36.94 -26.74
C ASP A 12 -26.75 -35.97 -26.18
N ALA A 13 -26.80 -34.68 -26.56
CA ALA A 13 -25.91 -33.67 -26.00
C ALA A 13 -26.11 -33.43 -24.50
N TRP A 14 -27.35 -33.48 -24.01
CA TRP A 14 -27.64 -33.42 -22.58
C TRP A 14 -27.22 -34.71 -21.84
N GLN A 15 -27.46 -35.87 -22.43
CA GLN A 15 -27.04 -37.16 -21.87
C GLN A 15 -25.51 -37.30 -21.82
N ALA A 16 -24.79 -36.68 -22.74
CA ALA A 16 -23.33 -36.66 -22.73
C ALA A 16 -22.77 -36.01 -21.45
N ILE A 17 -23.47 -35.03 -20.88
CA ILE A 17 -23.08 -34.38 -19.60
C ILE A 17 -23.11 -35.41 -18.46
N THR A 18 -24.18 -36.20 -18.36
CA THR A 18 -24.33 -37.21 -17.31
C THR A 18 -23.43 -38.41 -17.51
N HIS A 19 -23.23 -38.87 -18.76
CA HIS A 19 -22.38 -40.02 -19.06
C HIS A 19 -20.87 -39.72 -18.96
N SER A 20 -20.47 -38.46 -19.07
CA SER A 20 -19.05 -38.05 -18.96
C SER A 20 -18.80 -37.06 -17.82
N LEU A 21 -19.52 -37.24 -16.70
CA LEU A 21 -19.54 -36.34 -15.56
C LEU A 21 -18.13 -35.96 -15.03
N GLY A 22 -17.20 -36.91 -14.97
CA GLY A 22 -15.83 -36.64 -14.52
C GLY A 22 -15.10 -35.60 -15.38
N ARG A 23 -15.32 -35.61 -16.70
CA ARG A 23 -14.74 -34.62 -17.62
C ARG A 23 -15.40 -33.27 -17.45
N PHE A 24 -16.72 -33.29 -17.31
CA PHE A 24 -17.51 -32.08 -17.12
C PHE A 24 -17.05 -31.34 -15.84
N ILE A 25 -17.00 -32.06 -14.71
CA ILE A 25 -16.55 -31.52 -13.42
C ILE A 25 -15.10 -31.04 -13.49
N ALA A 26 -14.20 -31.79 -14.16
CA ALA A 26 -12.81 -31.37 -14.30
C ALA A 26 -12.68 -30.03 -15.03
N ILE A 27 -13.35 -29.87 -16.18
CA ILE A 27 -13.33 -28.62 -16.95
C ILE A 27 -14.01 -27.49 -16.18
N PHE A 28 -15.15 -27.77 -15.54
CA PHE A 28 -15.86 -26.84 -14.68
C PHE A 28 -14.97 -26.30 -13.56
N LEU A 29 -14.30 -27.16 -12.80
CA LEU A 29 -13.42 -26.75 -11.69
C LEU A 29 -12.20 -25.97 -12.18
N LEU A 30 -11.58 -26.39 -13.29
CA LEU A 30 -10.46 -25.67 -13.89
C LEU A 30 -10.87 -24.26 -14.31
N MET A 31 -12.02 -24.12 -14.96
CA MET A 31 -12.55 -22.80 -15.35
C MET A 31 -12.95 -21.98 -14.13
N ALA A 32 -13.50 -22.60 -13.08
CA ALA A 32 -13.84 -21.92 -11.84
C ALA A 32 -12.61 -21.34 -11.14
N VAL A 33 -11.53 -22.12 -10.98
CA VAL A 33 -10.29 -21.65 -10.34
C VAL A 33 -9.63 -20.55 -11.17
N SER A 34 -9.56 -20.71 -12.50
CA SER A 34 -8.96 -19.71 -13.39
C SER A 34 -9.76 -18.40 -13.40
N ALA A 35 -11.09 -18.47 -13.47
CA ALA A 35 -11.96 -17.30 -13.42
C ALA A 35 -11.94 -16.63 -12.04
N PHE A 36 -11.94 -17.41 -10.96
CA PHE A 36 -11.79 -16.93 -9.58
C PHE A 36 -10.51 -16.10 -9.41
N ALA A 37 -9.39 -16.64 -9.86
CA ALA A 37 -8.10 -15.95 -9.78
C ALA A 37 -8.05 -14.72 -10.68
N LEU A 38 -8.49 -14.82 -11.95
CA LEU A 38 -8.46 -13.69 -12.88
C LEU A 38 -9.30 -12.53 -12.39
N ILE A 39 -10.58 -12.77 -12.13
CA ILE A 39 -11.53 -11.73 -11.72
C ILE A 39 -11.10 -11.16 -10.37
N GLY A 40 -10.85 -12.02 -9.38
CA GLY A 40 -10.56 -11.57 -8.04
C GLY A 40 -9.25 -10.80 -7.95
N LEU A 41 -8.17 -11.24 -8.58
CA LEU A 41 -6.91 -10.49 -8.56
C LEU A 41 -7.04 -9.17 -9.35
N LYS A 42 -7.69 -9.18 -10.52
CA LYS A 42 -7.82 -7.98 -11.37
C LYS A 42 -8.72 -6.90 -10.77
N ILE A 43 -9.75 -7.28 -10.01
CA ILE A 43 -10.66 -6.29 -9.40
C ILE A 43 -10.13 -5.78 -8.05
N THR A 44 -9.31 -6.56 -7.34
CA THR A 44 -8.87 -6.18 -5.98
C THR A 44 -8.08 -4.86 -5.95
N GLY A 45 -7.09 -4.67 -6.83
CA GLY A 45 -6.32 -3.42 -6.88
C GLY A 45 -7.21 -2.18 -7.12
N PRO A 46 -8.09 -2.18 -8.14
CA PRO A 46 -9.11 -1.17 -8.34
C PRO A 46 -10.02 -0.94 -7.11
N ASP A 47 -10.57 -2.01 -6.51
CA ASP A 47 -11.45 -1.92 -5.33
C ASP A 47 -10.73 -1.30 -4.13
N MET A 48 -9.45 -1.64 -3.91
CA MET A 48 -8.62 -1.01 -2.90
C MET A 48 -8.49 0.49 -3.13
N ARG A 49 -8.10 0.91 -4.34
CA ARG A 49 -7.95 2.34 -4.69
C ARG A 49 -9.27 3.09 -4.60
N GLN A 50 -10.36 2.47 -5.01
CA GLN A 50 -11.69 3.07 -4.95
C GLN A 50 -12.16 3.24 -3.50
N THR A 51 -11.93 2.25 -2.64
CA THR A 51 -12.19 2.36 -1.18
C THR A 51 -11.48 3.57 -0.58
N ALA A 52 -10.19 3.75 -0.89
CA ALA A 52 -9.43 4.90 -0.41
C ALA A 52 -9.91 6.22 -1.03
N THR A 53 -10.20 6.23 -2.34
CA THR A 53 -10.70 7.43 -3.05
C THR A 53 -12.04 7.90 -2.49
N SER A 54 -12.97 6.98 -2.22
CA SER A 54 -14.26 7.26 -1.58
C SER A 54 -14.07 7.85 -0.19
N PHE A 55 -13.16 7.27 0.61
CA PHE A 55 -12.84 7.81 1.94
C PHE A 55 -12.23 9.22 1.87
N PHE A 56 -11.32 9.48 0.92
CA PHE A 56 -10.73 10.81 0.73
C PHE A 56 -11.74 11.85 0.27
N ALA A 57 -12.66 11.47 -0.63
CA ALA A 57 -13.72 12.34 -1.10
C ALA A 57 -14.71 12.66 0.03
N GLN A 58 -15.14 11.66 0.80
CA GLN A 58 -16.06 11.84 1.93
C GLN A 58 -15.48 12.79 2.98
N HIS A 59 -14.18 12.68 3.25
CA HIS A 59 -13.52 13.50 4.28
C HIS A 59 -12.87 14.77 3.75
N HIS A 60 -13.00 15.08 2.45
CA HIS A 60 -12.36 16.21 1.78
C HIS A 60 -10.86 16.30 2.10
N LEU A 61 -10.15 15.17 2.00
CA LEU A 61 -8.72 15.09 2.34
C LEU A 61 -7.92 16.17 1.60
N ALA A 62 -7.01 16.85 2.29
CA ALA A 62 -6.12 17.83 1.65
C ALA A 62 -5.32 17.21 0.50
N ASP A 63 -5.12 17.98 -0.57
CA ASP A 63 -4.20 17.61 -1.65
C ASP A 63 -2.75 17.97 -1.26
N THR A 64 -2.59 19.09 -0.57
CA THR A 64 -1.31 19.59 -0.05
C THR A 64 -1.45 20.05 1.40
N THR A 65 -0.52 19.64 2.26
CA THR A 65 -0.30 20.21 3.59
C THR A 65 0.91 21.11 3.60
N ILE A 66 0.82 22.26 4.26
CA ILE A 66 1.87 23.28 4.32
C ILE A 66 2.21 23.54 5.78
N THR A 67 3.49 23.42 6.13
CA THR A 67 4.01 23.74 7.47
C THR A 67 5.19 24.69 7.36
N SER A 68 5.47 25.43 8.44
CA SER A 68 6.65 26.28 8.55
C SER A 68 7.26 26.17 9.94
N ASN A 69 8.59 26.22 10.02
CA ASN A 69 9.33 26.30 11.29
C ASN A 69 8.98 27.54 12.12
N TYR A 70 8.48 28.61 11.50
CA TYR A 70 8.01 29.83 12.18
C TYR A 70 6.48 29.90 12.35
N GLY A 71 5.74 28.90 11.87
CA GLY A 71 4.29 29.00 11.70
C GLY A 71 3.88 29.97 10.58
N LEU A 72 2.59 29.91 10.23
CA LEU A 72 1.97 30.63 9.12
C LEU A 72 1.37 31.96 9.61
N ASP A 73 2.01 33.06 9.24
CA ASP A 73 1.56 34.40 9.60
C ASP A 73 0.40 34.89 8.72
N SER A 74 -0.09 36.10 8.97
CA SER A 74 -1.24 36.66 8.22
C SER A 74 -0.97 36.78 6.73
N ARG A 75 0.26 37.08 6.33
CA ARG A 75 0.63 37.25 4.93
C ARG A 75 0.79 35.90 4.25
N ASP A 76 1.37 34.91 4.93
CA ASP A 76 1.41 33.51 4.46
C ASP A 76 0.00 32.99 4.17
N ARG A 77 -0.93 33.21 5.10
CA ARG A 77 -2.34 32.81 4.93
C ARG A 77 -3.00 33.50 3.75
N GLN A 78 -2.69 34.77 3.52
CA GLN A 78 -3.23 35.53 2.39
C GLN A 78 -2.68 35.00 1.05
N ILE A 79 -1.38 34.74 0.96
CA ILE A 79 -0.74 34.15 -0.23
C ILE A 79 -1.40 32.82 -0.59
N ILE A 80 -1.63 31.96 0.42
CA ILE A 80 -2.27 30.66 0.20
C ILE A 80 -3.74 30.82 -0.25
N ARG A 81 -4.51 31.69 0.40
CA ARG A 81 -5.93 31.92 0.07
C ARG A 81 -6.15 32.54 -1.31
N GLN A 82 -5.26 33.44 -1.73
CA GLN A 82 -5.42 34.19 -2.98
C GLN A 82 -4.89 33.44 -4.21
N GLN A 83 -4.26 32.28 -4.02
CA GLN A 83 -3.76 31.49 -5.13
C GLN A 83 -4.92 30.94 -5.97
N LYS A 84 -4.97 31.30 -7.26
CA LYS A 84 -6.10 31.01 -8.18
C LYS A 84 -6.48 29.53 -8.27
N SER A 85 -5.53 28.62 -8.07
CA SER A 85 -5.77 27.18 -8.14
C SER A 85 -6.37 26.59 -6.85
N VAL A 86 -6.30 27.31 -5.73
CA VAL A 86 -6.81 26.86 -4.44
C VAL A 86 -8.33 26.95 -4.43
N LYS A 87 -8.99 25.83 -4.07
CA LYS A 87 -10.43 25.75 -3.88
C LYS A 87 -10.81 26.10 -2.45
N GLN A 88 -10.17 25.43 -1.50
CA GLN A 88 -10.43 25.59 -0.08
C GLN A 88 -9.14 25.41 0.71
N VAL A 89 -9.02 26.17 1.80
CA VAL A 89 -7.92 26.04 2.75
C VAL A 89 -8.44 26.05 4.19
N ASP A 90 -8.00 25.08 4.99
CA ASP A 90 -8.16 25.09 6.44
C ASP A 90 -6.81 25.37 7.11
N PHE A 91 -6.80 26.32 8.05
CA PHE A 91 -5.64 26.62 8.88
C PHE A 91 -5.87 26.03 10.27
N GLY A 92 -4.87 25.29 10.75
CA GLY A 92 -4.94 24.57 12.02
C GLY A 92 -3.77 24.87 12.95
N TYR A 93 -4.02 24.67 14.23
CA TYR A 93 -3.01 24.62 15.28
C TYR A 93 -2.55 23.17 15.49
N LEU A 94 -1.31 23.01 15.94
CA LEU A 94 -0.68 21.73 16.21
C LEU A 94 0.17 21.89 17.47
N GLN A 95 0.00 20.97 18.41
CA GLN A 95 0.83 20.86 19.60
C GLN A 95 1.15 19.38 19.86
N ASP A 96 2.44 19.06 19.91
CA ASP A 96 2.88 17.75 20.40
C ASP A 96 3.07 17.83 21.92
N SER A 97 2.57 16.83 22.65
CA SER A 97 2.75 16.73 24.10
C SER A 97 2.72 15.29 24.57
N THR A 98 3.27 15.01 25.76
CA THR A 98 3.20 13.68 26.37
C THR A 98 2.13 13.61 27.45
N ILE A 99 1.52 12.43 27.58
CA ILE A 99 0.63 12.14 28.70
C ILE A 99 1.47 11.84 29.95
N ASP A 100 1.23 12.59 31.03
CA ASP A 100 2.13 12.75 32.19
C ASP A 100 2.60 11.42 32.81
N GLN A 101 1.71 10.41 32.84
CA GLN A 101 1.99 9.12 33.48
C GLN A 101 2.65 8.07 32.56
N THR A 102 2.69 8.30 31.24
CA THR A 102 3.05 7.22 30.29
C THR A 102 4.14 7.61 29.30
N ASN A 103 4.59 8.87 29.30
CA ASN A 103 5.49 9.43 28.29
C ASN A 103 5.03 9.25 26.83
N ARG A 104 3.79 8.81 26.60
CA ARG A 104 3.20 8.63 25.27
C ARG A 104 2.97 9.98 24.65
N ALA A 105 3.61 10.22 23.50
CA ALA A 105 3.44 11.45 22.76
C ALA A 105 2.15 11.42 21.94
N LEU A 106 1.37 12.48 22.05
CA LEU A 106 0.19 12.78 21.23
C LEU A 106 0.45 14.03 20.41
N ARG A 107 0.08 13.98 19.14
CA ARG A 107 -0.04 15.18 18.30
C ARG A 107 -1.47 15.68 18.34
N ILE A 108 -1.65 16.85 18.93
CA ILE A 108 -2.95 17.46 19.20
C ILE A 108 -3.20 18.53 18.14
N PHE A 109 -4.22 18.30 17.31
CA PHE A 109 -4.66 19.23 16.29
C PHE A 109 -5.85 20.05 16.76
N SER A 110 -5.97 21.28 16.28
CA SER A 110 -7.27 21.94 16.29
C SER A 110 -8.22 21.29 15.29
N GLN A 111 -9.50 21.22 15.62
CA GLN A 111 -10.56 20.74 14.73
C GLN A 111 -10.54 21.46 13.37
N THR A 112 -10.72 20.68 12.30
CA THR A 112 -10.67 21.16 10.92
C THR A 112 -12.00 21.78 10.50
N ASN A 113 -11.95 22.71 9.54
CA ASN A 113 -13.13 23.33 8.94
C ASN A 113 -13.26 22.95 7.45
N GLY A 114 -13.91 21.82 7.18
CA GLY A 114 -14.29 21.38 5.83
C GLY A 114 -13.18 20.79 4.94
N VAL A 115 -11.92 20.72 5.41
CA VAL A 115 -10.82 20.02 4.73
C VAL A 115 -10.15 19.05 5.70
N SER A 116 -9.89 17.82 5.26
CA SER A 116 -9.37 16.73 6.10
C SER A 116 -10.18 16.56 7.39
N SER A 117 -11.46 16.27 7.23
CA SER A 117 -12.36 16.06 8.37
C SER A 117 -12.04 14.76 9.13
N TRP A 118 -12.45 14.72 10.40
CA TRP A 118 -12.29 13.56 11.26
C TRP A 118 -13.52 12.66 11.18
N GLN A 119 -13.31 11.35 11.19
CA GLN A 119 -14.39 10.38 11.32
C GLN A 119 -14.54 9.97 12.79
N THR A 120 -15.71 10.22 13.38
CA THR A 120 -16.03 9.73 14.72
C THR A 120 -16.21 8.22 14.68
N VAL A 121 -15.50 7.48 15.54
CA VAL A 121 -15.62 6.02 15.68
C VAL A 121 -16.51 5.66 16.88
N SER A 122 -16.39 6.40 17.98
CA SER A 122 -17.28 6.29 19.15
C SER A 122 -17.22 7.56 19.99
N GLY A 123 -18.31 7.93 20.65
CA GLY A 123 -18.44 9.21 21.36
C GLY A 123 -18.72 10.35 20.39
N HIS A 124 -18.13 11.52 20.63
CA HIS A 124 -18.27 12.69 19.74
C HIS A 124 -16.95 13.47 19.60
N LEU A 125 -16.91 14.42 18.65
CA LEU A 125 -15.82 15.38 18.55
C LEU A 125 -15.98 16.47 19.64
N PRO A 126 -14.90 17.15 20.05
CA PRO A 126 -14.94 18.14 21.13
C PRO A 126 -15.88 19.31 20.84
N HIS A 127 -16.73 19.64 21.80
CA HIS A 127 -17.61 20.80 21.79
C HIS A 127 -17.08 21.94 22.67
N HIS A 128 -16.38 21.61 23.75
CA HIS A 128 -15.77 22.57 24.68
C HIS A 128 -14.25 22.61 24.55
N ASP A 129 -13.59 23.57 25.21
CA ASP A 129 -12.16 23.80 25.08
C ASP A 129 -11.29 22.93 26.02
N ASP A 130 -11.92 22.24 26.97
CA ASP A 130 -11.38 21.24 27.89
C ASP A 130 -11.66 19.79 27.44
N GLU A 131 -12.29 19.61 26.29
CA GLU A 131 -12.61 18.31 25.70
C GLU A 131 -11.59 17.91 24.63
N ILE A 132 -11.29 16.61 24.56
CA ILE A 132 -10.39 16.03 23.56
C ILE A 132 -10.98 14.75 22.96
N ALA A 133 -10.87 14.57 21.66
CA ALA A 133 -11.07 13.28 21.01
C ALA A 133 -9.72 12.72 20.58
N VAL A 134 -9.41 11.50 20.97
CA VAL A 134 -8.12 10.84 20.72
C VAL A 134 -8.24 9.80 19.62
N SER A 135 -7.12 9.39 19.03
CA SER A 135 -7.10 8.36 17.99
C SER A 135 -7.77 7.08 18.46
N TYR A 136 -8.62 6.50 17.62
CA TYR A 136 -9.29 5.22 17.90
C TYR A 136 -8.33 4.05 18.17
N LEU A 137 -7.06 4.17 17.76
CA LEU A 137 -6.01 3.20 18.08
C LEU A 137 -5.72 3.11 19.58
N LEU A 138 -6.09 4.13 20.34
CA LEU A 138 -5.93 4.21 21.79
C LEU A 138 -7.17 3.72 22.56
N LYS A 139 -8.21 3.24 21.88
CA LYS A 139 -9.48 2.78 22.50
C LYS A 139 -9.31 1.63 23.49
N GLY A 140 -8.30 0.78 23.30
CA GLY A 140 -7.99 -0.29 24.26
C GLY A 140 -7.23 0.16 25.51
N LYS A 141 -6.78 1.42 25.56
CA LYS A 141 -5.94 1.96 26.65
C LYS A 141 -6.61 3.08 27.45
N TYR A 142 -7.62 3.73 26.87
CA TYR A 142 -8.34 4.84 27.47
C TYR A 142 -9.84 4.65 27.26
N HIS A 143 -10.64 5.36 28.06
CA HIS A 143 -12.10 5.27 28.02
C HIS A 143 -12.73 6.66 27.84
N ILE A 144 -13.93 6.71 27.27
CA ILE A 144 -14.69 7.96 27.16
C ILE A 144 -15.11 8.40 28.57
N GLY A 145 -14.97 9.69 28.86
CA GLY A 145 -15.20 10.30 30.17
C GLY A 145 -13.93 10.43 31.03
N GLN A 146 -12.85 9.73 30.68
CA GLN A 146 -11.58 9.79 31.41
C GLN A 146 -10.88 11.13 31.21
N TRP A 147 -10.30 11.68 32.28
CA TRP A 147 -9.42 12.83 32.20
C TRP A 147 -7.97 12.41 31.96
N ILE A 148 -7.28 13.11 31.07
CA ILE A 148 -5.86 12.96 30.82
C ILE A 148 -5.13 14.28 31.11
N THR A 149 -3.94 14.17 31.68
CA THR A 149 -3.08 15.33 31.96
C THR A 149 -1.88 15.32 31.03
N LEU A 150 -1.67 16.44 30.35
CA LEU A 150 -0.52 16.68 29.49
C LEU A 150 0.65 17.22 30.32
N LYS A 151 1.84 16.65 30.09
CA LYS A 151 3.08 17.08 30.75
C LYS A 151 3.45 18.52 30.40
N GLN A 152 3.21 18.91 29.14
CA GLN A 152 3.45 20.26 28.65
C GLN A 152 2.19 20.81 27.97
N ALA A 153 1.66 21.93 28.45
CA ALA A 153 0.53 22.60 27.79
C ALA A 153 0.95 23.21 26.43
N GLY A 154 2.17 23.74 26.38
CA GLY A 154 2.68 24.46 25.20
C GLY A 154 1.75 25.60 24.80
N SER A 155 1.19 25.50 23.59
CA SER A 155 0.22 26.44 23.02
C SER A 155 -1.23 26.23 23.48
N LEU A 156 -1.54 25.18 24.25
CA LEU A 156 -2.87 24.91 24.79
C LEU A 156 -3.13 25.72 26.07
N LYS A 157 -4.39 26.13 26.28
CA LYS A 157 -4.85 26.84 27.48
C LYS A 157 -4.87 25.93 28.71
N HIS A 158 -5.38 24.72 28.53
CA HIS A 158 -5.55 23.73 29.59
C HIS A 158 -4.47 22.64 29.49
N ARG A 159 -4.11 22.05 30.63
CA ARG A 159 -3.26 20.84 30.69
C ARG A 159 -4.07 19.57 30.81
N GLN A 160 -5.26 19.66 31.40
CA GLN A 160 -6.13 18.53 31.65
C GLN A 160 -7.27 18.56 30.64
N PHE A 161 -7.54 17.41 30.01
CA PHE A 161 -8.60 17.27 29.03
C PHE A 161 -9.45 16.05 29.31
N LYS A 162 -10.77 16.17 29.12
CA LYS A 162 -11.70 15.06 29.19
C LYS A 162 -11.80 14.38 27.83
N ILE A 163 -11.57 13.07 27.79
CA ILE A 163 -11.75 12.28 26.57
C ILE A 163 -13.25 12.15 26.28
N VAL A 164 -13.71 12.74 25.18
CA VAL A 164 -15.14 12.70 24.79
C VAL A 164 -15.42 11.77 23.61
N GLY A 165 -14.37 11.29 22.95
CA GLY A 165 -14.53 10.38 21.83
C GLY A 165 -13.23 9.80 21.29
N PHE A 166 -13.41 8.77 20.47
CA PHE A 166 -12.38 8.15 19.66
C PHE A 166 -12.64 8.49 18.20
N ALA A 167 -11.67 9.11 17.55
CA ALA A 167 -11.79 9.57 16.18
C ALA A 167 -10.67 8.98 15.30
N ARG A 168 -10.95 8.89 14.00
CA ARG A 168 -9.99 8.53 12.96
C ARG A 168 -9.70 9.80 12.15
N SER A 169 -8.42 10.13 12.01
CA SER A 169 -7.99 11.21 11.12
C SER A 169 -8.00 10.72 9.68
N SER A 170 -8.47 11.55 8.75
CA SER A 170 -8.34 11.26 7.32
C SER A 170 -6.89 11.34 6.82
N GLU A 171 -6.00 11.97 7.59
CA GLU A 171 -4.60 12.22 7.20
C GLU A 171 -3.64 11.12 7.68
N TYR A 172 -4.05 10.28 8.63
CA TYR A 172 -3.20 9.23 9.19
C TYR A 172 -3.76 7.86 8.82
N LEU A 173 -3.14 7.26 7.80
CA LEU A 173 -3.63 6.06 7.13
C LEU A 173 -2.92 4.77 7.55
N ASP A 174 -1.85 4.86 8.33
CA ASP A 174 -1.07 3.72 8.83
C ASP A 174 -1.28 3.56 10.35
N ARG A 175 -1.46 2.32 10.82
CA ARG A 175 -1.64 1.96 12.24
C ARG A 175 -0.33 1.70 12.97
N SER A 176 0.71 1.32 12.22
CA SER A 176 2.07 1.05 12.70
C SER A 176 2.95 2.30 12.72
N ASP A 177 2.75 3.23 11.79
CA ASP A 177 3.51 4.49 11.74
C ASP A 177 2.59 5.71 11.72
N ILE A 178 2.40 6.31 12.89
CA ILE A 178 1.63 7.56 13.06
C ILE A 178 2.53 8.79 12.85
N GLY A 179 3.84 8.60 12.67
CA GLY A 179 4.81 9.67 12.48
C GLY A 179 5.61 10.00 13.73
N GLN A 180 6.60 10.86 13.52
CA GLN A 180 7.62 11.21 14.51
C GLN A 180 7.30 12.52 15.23
N THR A 181 7.96 12.72 16.37
CA THR A 181 7.82 13.90 17.23
C THR A 181 9.10 14.17 18.01
N THR A 182 9.27 15.38 18.53
CA THR A 182 10.42 15.78 19.35
C THR A 182 10.18 15.60 20.85
N VAL A 183 9.01 15.13 21.26
CA VAL A 183 8.65 14.90 22.68
C VAL A 183 8.49 13.42 22.98
N GLY A 184 8.69 13.03 24.24
CA GLY A 184 8.52 11.63 24.67
C GLY A 184 9.58 10.71 24.07
N THR A 185 9.15 9.61 23.45
CA THR A 185 10.03 8.57 22.89
C THR A 185 10.48 8.86 21.45
N GLY A 186 10.15 10.03 20.89
CA GLY A 186 10.44 10.37 19.50
C GLY A 186 9.37 9.91 18.49
N GLN A 187 8.46 9.03 18.91
CA GLN A 187 7.36 8.52 18.07
C GLN A 187 5.99 8.89 18.61
N LEU A 188 5.06 9.20 17.71
CA LEU A 188 3.68 9.47 18.07
C LEU A 188 2.97 8.16 18.44
N SER A 189 2.40 8.12 19.64
CA SER A 189 1.50 7.04 20.05
C SER A 189 0.09 7.21 19.48
N GLY A 190 -0.24 8.40 18.99
CA GLY A 190 -1.54 8.72 18.41
C GLY A 190 -1.68 10.19 18.08
N VAL A 191 -2.74 10.51 17.34
CA VAL A 191 -3.18 11.87 17.08
C VAL A 191 -4.45 12.16 17.87
N ALA A 192 -4.69 13.42 18.19
CA ALA A 192 -5.87 13.88 18.90
C ALA A 192 -6.37 15.19 18.30
N VAL A 193 -7.63 15.51 18.57
CA VAL A 193 -8.28 16.74 18.13
C VAL A 193 -8.96 17.43 19.30
N VAL A 194 -8.81 18.76 19.35
CA VAL A 194 -9.45 19.67 20.31
C VAL A 194 -10.08 20.85 19.56
N LYS A 195 -10.96 21.62 20.22
CA LYS A 195 -11.55 22.83 19.62
C LYS A 195 -10.47 23.87 19.33
N LYS A 196 -10.66 24.71 18.28
CA LYS A 196 -9.74 25.84 17.99
C LYS A 196 -9.57 26.78 19.20
N SER A 197 -10.61 26.94 20.02
CA SER A 197 -10.60 27.78 21.23
C SER A 197 -9.75 27.21 22.38
N ALA A 198 -9.34 25.93 22.34
CA ALA A 198 -8.45 25.33 23.34
C ALA A 198 -6.99 25.83 23.22
N PHE A 199 -6.63 26.44 22.09
CA PHE A 199 -5.32 27.06 21.89
C PHE A 199 -5.32 28.50 22.41
N LYS A 200 -4.17 28.94 22.94
CA LYS A 200 -3.97 30.31 23.45
C LYS A 200 -4.12 31.33 22.33
N THR A 201 -4.69 32.48 22.66
CA THR A 201 -4.76 33.63 21.74
C THR A 201 -3.37 34.04 21.27
N GLY A 202 -3.19 34.33 19.99
CA GLY A 202 -1.90 34.68 19.40
C GLY A 202 -1.01 33.49 19.03
N THR A 203 -1.45 32.25 19.24
CA THR A 203 -0.77 31.06 18.69
C THR A 203 -0.72 31.15 17.17
N ALA A 204 0.45 30.93 16.58
CA ALA A 204 0.61 30.88 15.13
C ALA A 204 -0.03 29.61 14.56
N TYR A 205 -0.60 29.70 13.35
CA TYR A 205 -1.10 28.51 12.67
C TYR A 205 0.08 27.63 12.27
N ALA A 206 0.08 26.38 12.70
CA ALA A 206 1.19 25.46 12.46
C ALA A 206 1.07 24.74 11.10
N ILE A 207 -0.17 24.57 10.63
CA ILE A 207 -0.46 23.81 9.41
C ILE A 207 -1.55 24.49 8.58
N ALA A 208 -1.40 24.43 7.26
CA ALA A 208 -2.42 24.73 6.26
C ALA A 208 -2.73 23.49 5.44
N ARG A 209 -4.02 23.21 5.23
CA ARG A 209 -4.53 22.09 4.44
C ARG A 209 -5.24 22.65 3.23
N VAL A 210 -4.75 22.31 2.04
CA VAL A 210 -5.19 22.91 0.77
C VAL A 210 -5.81 21.86 -0.12
N THR A 211 -6.94 22.18 -0.73
CA THR A 211 -7.51 21.46 -1.88
C THR A 211 -7.52 22.35 -3.11
N TYR A 212 -7.34 21.77 -4.29
CA TYR A 212 -7.31 22.51 -5.55
C TYR A 212 -8.61 22.37 -6.36
N ASN A 213 -8.85 23.31 -7.28
CA ASN A 213 -10.11 23.35 -8.04
C ASN A 213 -10.31 22.15 -8.97
N GLN A 214 -9.23 21.60 -9.55
CA GLN A 214 -9.33 20.53 -10.55
C GLN A 214 -9.17 19.11 -9.99
N THR A 215 -8.67 18.96 -8.76
CA THR A 215 -8.34 17.65 -8.17
C THR A 215 -9.58 16.81 -7.84
N ALA A 216 -10.71 17.45 -7.54
CA ALA A 216 -11.96 16.76 -7.21
C ALA A 216 -12.48 15.81 -8.30
N LYS A 217 -12.08 16.01 -9.57
CA LYS A 217 -12.47 15.17 -10.71
C LYS A 217 -11.37 14.18 -11.14
N MET A 218 -10.25 14.14 -10.42
CA MET A 218 -9.09 13.32 -10.78
C MET A 218 -8.98 12.13 -9.83
N ASN A 219 -8.50 11.00 -10.33
CA ASN A 219 -8.13 9.87 -9.49
C ASN A 219 -6.85 10.22 -8.71
N PRO A 220 -6.86 10.21 -7.35
CA PRO A 220 -5.69 10.51 -6.53
C PRO A 220 -4.46 9.63 -6.83
N TYR A 221 -4.68 8.42 -7.32
CA TYR A 221 -3.64 7.45 -7.66
C TYR A 221 -3.12 7.58 -9.10
N SER A 222 -3.62 8.54 -9.89
CA SER A 222 -3.18 8.75 -11.27
C SER A 222 -2.00 9.72 -11.37
N SER A 223 -1.10 9.51 -12.33
CA SER A 223 0.00 10.44 -12.62
C SER A 223 -0.49 11.84 -12.99
N ARG A 224 -1.68 11.95 -13.60
CA ARG A 224 -2.32 13.24 -13.90
C ARG A 224 -2.59 14.05 -12.63
N TYR A 225 -3.07 13.41 -11.56
CA TYR A 225 -3.30 14.06 -10.27
C TYR A 225 -1.96 14.48 -9.66
N THR A 226 -0.99 13.56 -9.57
CA THR A 226 0.32 13.83 -8.95
C THR A 226 1.04 14.98 -9.64
N ASN A 227 1.13 14.97 -10.97
CA ASN A 227 1.79 16.02 -11.75
C ASN A 227 1.08 17.38 -11.60
N TYR A 228 -0.25 17.39 -11.50
CA TYR A 228 -1.01 18.62 -11.27
C TYR A 228 -0.73 19.21 -9.89
N VAL A 229 -0.81 18.38 -8.84
CA VAL A 229 -0.56 18.81 -7.45
C VAL A 229 0.87 19.31 -7.29
N GLU A 230 1.86 18.59 -7.82
CA GLU A 230 3.26 19.00 -7.77
C GLU A 230 3.48 20.37 -8.43
N LYS A 231 2.89 20.59 -9.62
CA LYS A 231 2.95 21.90 -10.29
C LYS A 231 2.38 23.01 -9.42
N GLN A 232 1.24 22.78 -8.76
CA GLN A 232 0.65 23.78 -7.86
C GLN A 232 1.51 24.01 -6.61
N GLN A 233 2.09 22.95 -6.04
CA GLN A 233 2.99 23.05 -4.91
C GLN A 233 4.24 23.86 -5.26
N GLN A 234 4.87 23.62 -6.41
CA GLN A 234 6.04 24.38 -6.84
C GLN A 234 5.72 25.88 -6.99
N GLN A 235 4.57 26.23 -7.57
CA GLN A 235 4.14 27.63 -7.68
C GLN A 235 3.91 28.27 -6.30
N LEU A 236 3.21 27.57 -5.42
CA LEU A 236 2.90 28.06 -4.09
C LEU A 236 4.17 28.17 -3.21
N LYS A 237 5.08 27.18 -3.30
CA LYS A 237 6.36 27.17 -2.61
C LYS A 237 7.25 28.33 -3.05
N LYS A 238 7.27 28.67 -4.36
CA LYS A 238 7.98 29.85 -4.86
C LYS A 238 7.43 31.14 -4.23
N ALA A 239 6.10 31.31 -4.18
CA ALA A 239 5.48 32.48 -3.58
C ALA A 239 5.75 32.61 -2.07
N LEU A 240 5.65 31.49 -1.34
CA LEU A 240 5.94 31.44 0.10
C LEU A 240 7.42 31.69 0.39
N ASN A 241 8.34 31.10 -0.37
CA ASN A 241 9.77 31.31 -0.21
C ASN A 241 10.18 32.77 -0.48
N TRP A 242 9.55 33.44 -1.44
CA TRP A 242 9.78 34.85 -1.69
C TRP A 242 9.38 35.69 -0.46
N HIS A 243 8.21 35.42 0.13
CA HIS A 243 7.80 36.05 1.38
C HIS A 243 8.70 35.66 2.57
N GLY A 244 9.18 34.42 2.63
CA GLY A 244 10.12 33.92 3.64
C GLY A 244 11.41 34.74 3.70
N LYS A 245 11.95 35.15 2.54
CA LYS A 245 13.12 36.05 2.47
C LYS A 245 12.82 37.42 3.07
N THR A 246 11.67 38.01 2.75
CA THR A 246 11.25 39.30 3.32
C THR A 246 11.03 39.20 4.83
N LYS A 247 10.42 38.10 5.29
CA LYS A 247 10.20 37.78 6.71
C LYS A 247 11.52 37.67 7.45
N GLN A 248 12.50 36.97 6.87
CA GLN A 248 13.84 36.85 7.43
C GLN A 248 14.50 38.22 7.59
N GLN A 249 14.54 39.03 6.54
CA GLN A 249 15.12 40.38 6.59
C GLN A 249 14.44 41.27 7.65
N LYS A 250 13.11 41.16 7.79
CA LYS A 250 12.35 41.89 8.81
C LYS A 250 12.75 41.42 10.22
N LEU A 251 12.85 40.11 10.45
CA LEU A 251 13.28 39.56 11.74
C LEU A 251 14.71 39.99 12.10
N GLU A 252 15.64 39.95 11.13
CA GLU A 252 17.02 40.38 11.33
C GLU A 252 17.12 41.87 11.66
N ARG A 253 16.36 42.72 10.95
CA ARG A 253 16.27 44.16 11.27
C ARG A 253 15.71 44.40 12.66
N GLN A 254 14.62 43.74 13.03
CA GLN A 254 14.01 43.86 14.35
C GLN A 254 14.96 43.42 15.47
N LEU A 255 15.69 42.31 15.26
CA LEU A 255 16.73 41.87 16.18
C LEU A 255 17.84 42.91 16.32
N LYS A 256 18.37 43.43 15.21
CA LYS A 256 19.43 44.44 15.23
C LYS A 256 19.01 45.70 15.98
N THR A 257 17.80 46.21 15.71
CA THR A 257 17.24 47.38 16.40
C THR A 257 17.03 47.10 17.88
N ALA A 258 16.45 45.95 18.25
CA ALA A 258 16.25 45.59 19.66
C ALA A 258 17.58 45.44 20.40
N GLN A 259 18.62 44.91 19.74
CA GLN A 259 19.95 44.76 20.31
C GLN A 259 20.64 46.12 20.50
N GLN A 260 20.50 47.04 19.54
CA GLN A 260 20.97 48.43 19.67
C GLN A 260 20.28 49.18 20.81
N GLN A 261 18.95 49.08 20.90
CA GLN A 261 18.15 49.68 21.98
C GLN A 261 18.56 49.12 23.34
N LEU A 262 18.83 47.82 23.44
CA LEU A 262 19.28 47.21 24.69
C LEU A 262 20.69 47.67 25.08
N THR A 263 21.62 47.76 24.13
CA THR A 263 22.97 48.28 24.40
C THR A 263 22.91 49.73 24.89
N GLN A 264 22.09 50.57 24.25
CA GLN A 264 21.86 51.96 24.68
C GLN A 264 21.23 52.03 26.07
N ALA A 265 20.19 51.24 26.34
CA ALA A 265 19.54 51.20 27.65
C ALA A 265 20.46 50.67 28.76
N THR A 266 21.33 49.70 28.45
CA THR A 266 22.31 49.14 29.41
C THR A 266 23.45 50.14 29.68
N GLN A 267 23.92 50.87 28.67
CA GLN A 267 24.89 51.96 28.84
C GLN A 267 24.31 53.10 29.67
N GLN A 268 23.05 53.51 29.42
CA GLN A 268 22.35 54.50 30.24
C GLN A 268 22.18 54.00 31.69
N ALA A 269 21.76 52.75 31.89
CA ALA A 269 21.63 52.16 33.23
C ALA A 269 22.98 52.06 33.98
N ALA A 270 24.10 51.83 33.28
CA ALA A 270 25.44 51.85 33.88
C ALA A 270 25.86 53.26 34.35
N VAL A 271 25.40 54.32 33.68
CA VAL A 271 25.61 55.70 34.10
C VAL A 271 24.71 56.09 35.29
N PHE A 272 23.52 55.47 35.41
CA PHE A 272 22.56 55.69 36.50
C PHE A 272 22.73 54.74 37.72
N GLN A 273 23.84 53.99 37.81
CA GLN A 273 24.10 52.99 38.86
C GLN A 273 24.13 53.49 40.31
N GLN A 274 23.91 54.79 40.56
CA GLN A 274 23.94 55.36 41.91
C GLN A 274 22.58 55.52 42.59
N THR A 275 21.41 55.34 41.94
CA THR A 275 20.15 55.81 42.58
C THR A 275 18.93 54.89 42.68
N ASN A 276 18.76 53.77 41.94
CA ASN A 276 17.57 52.92 42.16
C ASN A 276 17.70 51.46 41.65
N ALA A 277 17.46 50.49 42.54
CA ALA A 277 17.55 49.05 42.25
C ALA A 277 16.36 48.46 41.47
N ALA A 278 15.18 49.10 41.48
CA ALA A 278 13.96 48.56 40.86
C ALA A 278 13.95 48.64 39.32
N GLY A 279 14.51 49.70 38.72
CA GLY A 279 14.58 49.90 37.27
C GLY A 279 15.50 48.91 36.53
N ASN A 280 16.49 48.34 37.25
CA ASN A 280 17.40 47.34 36.70
C ASN A 280 16.71 45.99 36.45
N SER A 281 15.67 45.65 37.21
CA SER A 281 15.01 44.34 37.10
C SER A 281 14.27 44.16 35.77
N ALA A 282 13.57 45.19 35.28
CA ALA A 282 12.85 45.15 34.00
C ALA A 282 13.80 45.08 32.79
N LEU A 283 14.91 45.83 32.82
CA LEU A 283 15.95 45.77 31.79
C LEU A 283 16.65 44.40 31.75
N ILE A 284 16.94 43.81 32.92
CA ILE A 284 17.50 42.45 33.02
C ILE A 284 16.52 41.41 32.45
N GLN A 285 15.23 41.53 32.77
CA GLN A 285 14.19 40.63 32.23
C GLN A 285 14.07 40.78 30.70
N GLN A 286 14.12 42.01 30.18
CA GLN A 286 14.05 42.27 28.74
C GLN A 286 15.30 41.82 27.99
N ALA A 287 16.49 41.98 28.60
CA ALA A 287 17.75 41.43 28.09
C ALA A 287 17.73 39.90 28.05
N ALA A 288 17.23 39.26 29.11
CA ALA A 288 17.07 37.81 29.16
C ALA A 288 16.06 37.32 28.11
N ALA A 289 14.95 38.03 27.91
CA ALA A 289 13.95 37.72 26.88
C ALA A 289 14.52 37.85 25.47
N LEU A 290 15.30 38.92 25.19
CA LEU A 290 15.95 39.12 23.90
C LEU A 290 17.05 38.09 23.65
N LYS A 291 17.87 37.74 24.65
CA LYS A 291 18.85 36.67 24.55
C LYS A 291 18.18 35.33 24.25
N LYS A 292 17.05 35.04 24.91
CA LYS A 292 16.22 33.85 24.65
C LYS A 292 15.62 33.87 23.25
N GLN A 293 15.16 35.02 22.77
CA GLN A 293 14.65 35.18 21.41
C GLN A 293 15.75 35.00 20.36
N GLN A 294 16.94 35.57 20.57
CA GLN A 294 18.08 35.41 19.67
C GLN A 294 18.56 33.95 19.62
N ALA A 295 18.61 33.27 20.77
CA ALA A 295 18.90 31.83 20.83
C ALA A 295 17.84 31.01 20.06
N LYS A 296 16.56 31.32 20.24
CA LYS A 296 15.46 30.66 19.52
C LYS A 296 15.52 30.89 18.01
N LEU A 297 15.94 32.08 17.56
CA LEU A 297 16.11 32.38 16.14
C LEU A 297 17.32 31.67 15.53
N LYS A 298 18.43 31.59 16.26
CA LYS A 298 19.56 30.74 15.87
C LYS A 298 19.16 29.26 15.76
N GLN A 299 18.30 28.79 16.65
CA GLN A 299 17.77 27.42 16.63
C GLN A 299 16.81 27.15 15.46
N LEU A 300 15.89 28.08 15.18
CA LEU A 300 14.90 27.91 14.10
C LEU A 300 15.50 28.09 12.70
N GLY A 301 16.63 28.78 12.58
CA GLY A 301 17.28 29.04 11.30
C GLY A 301 16.46 29.96 10.39
N THR A 302 16.63 29.83 9.09
CA THR A 302 15.89 30.64 8.10
C THR A 302 14.42 30.20 8.01
N PRO A 303 13.47 31.10 7.74
CA PRO A 303 12.08 30.71 7.50
C PRO A 303 11.97 29.76 6.31
N THR A 304 11.54 28.53 6.59
CA THR A 304 11.35 27.48 5.58
C THR A 304 9.89 27.06 5.54
N TYR A 305 9.45 26.68 4.35
CA TYR A 305 8.11 26.14 4.10
C TYR A 305 8.23 24.75 3.52
N THR A 306 7.62 23.79 4.20
CA THR A 306 7.48 22.41 3.73
C THR A 306 6.07 22.26 3.17
N LEU A 307 5.99 21.85 1.91
CA LEU A 307 4.74 21.52 1.24
C LEU A 307 4.81 20.03 0.93
N SER A 308 3.85 19.29 1.47
CA SER A 308 3.77 17.84 1.32
C SER A 308 2.45 17.47 0.66
N ASP A 309 2.50 16.63 -0.36
CA ASP A 309 1.29 16.04 -0.95
C ASP A 309 0.95 14.71 -0.27
N ARG A 310 -0.08 14.04 -0.78
CA ARG A 310 -0.47 12.70 -0.31
C ARG A 310 0.59 11.64 -0.57
N THR A 311 1.45 11.78 -1.58
CA THR A 311 2.52 10.82 -1.88
C THR A 311 3.69 10.92 -0.88
N GLU A 312 3.78 11.99 -0.11
CA GLU A 312 4.71 12.09 1.01
C GLU A 312 4.14 11.51 2.32
N ASN A 313 2.88 11.07 2.33
CA ASN A 313 2.27 10.41 3.48
C ASN A 313 2.58 8.90 3.48
N PRO A 314 3.25 8.36 4.51
CA PRO A 314 3.62 6.94 4.55
C PRO A 314 2.43 5.99 4.42
N GLY A 315 1.31 6.30 5.06
CA GLY A 315 0.12 5.45 4.98
C GLY A 315 -0.53 5.46 3.60
N TYR A 316 -0.44 6.58 2.87
CA TYR A 316 -0.92 6.66 1.48
C TYR A 316 -0.02 5.86 0.54
N THR A 317 1.30 5.99 0.66
CA THR A 317 2.27 5.29 -0.20
C THR A 317 2.23 3.79 0.02
N ILE A 318 2.21 3.33 1.28
CA ILE A 318 2.11 1.91 1.61
C ILE A 318 0.81 1.33 1.03
N TYR A 319 -0.31 2.03 1.19
CA TYR A 319 -1.58 1.57 0.64
C TYR A 319 -1.56 1.53 -0.90
N ARG A 320 -0.99 2.56 -1.55
CA ARG A 320 -0.79 2.62 -3.01
C ARG A 320 0.04 1.43 -3.49
N SER A 321 1.22 1.24 -2.92
CA SER A 321 2.15 0.18 -3.30
C SER A 321 1.56 -1.21 -3.04
N ASN A 322 0.75 -1.37 -1.99
CA ASN A 322 0.04 -2.62 -1.75
C ASN A 322 -0.98 -2.93 -2.85
N ALA A 323 -1.74 -1.94 -3.31
CA ALA A 323 -2.65 -2.13 -4.45
C ALA A 323 -1.89 -2.42 -5.76
N GLU A 324 -0.78 -1.73 -6.02
CA GLU A 324 0.07 -1.96 -7.20
C GLU A 324 0.71 -3.36 -7.20
N ARG A 325 1.16 -3.85 -6.03
CA ARG A 325 1.67 -5.23 -5.88
C ARG A 325 0.61 -6.28 -6.25
N VAL A 326 -0.65 -6.02 -5.88
CA VAL A 326 -1.77 -6.89 -6.27
C VAL A 326 -2.01 -6.85 -7.77
N ASP A 327 -1.89 -5.68 -8.42
CA ASP A 327 -2.03 -5.57 -9.88
C ASP A 327 -0.96 -6.37 -10.63
N ILE A 328 0.29 -6.34 -10.16
CA ILE A 328 1.38 -7.14 -10.73
C ILE A 328 1.05 -8.63 -10.64
N LEU A 329 0.57 -9.08 -9.49
CA LEU A 329 0.13 -10.46 -9.28
C LEU A 329 -1.00 -10.86 -10.26
N ALA A 330 -1.94 -9.94 -10.47
CA ALA A 330 -3.09 -10.12 -11.35
C ALA A 330 -2.71 -10.23 -12.84
N ASN A 331 -1.53 -9.77 -13.24
CA ASN A 331 -1.03 -9.90 -14.62
C ASN A 331 -0.41 -11.27 -14.90
N VAL A 332 0.17 -11.92 -13.89
CA VAL A 332 0.96 -13.16 -14.08
C VAL A 332 0.14 -14.42 -13.79
N PHE A 333 -0.50 -14.51 -12.62
CA PHE A 333 -1.13 -15.74 -12.16
C PHE A 333 -2.26 -16.24 -13.08
N PRO A 334 -3.20 -15.38 -13.52
CA PRO A 334 -4.28 -15.83 -14.38
C PRO A 334 -3.81 -16.39 -15.72
N VAL A 335 -2.75 -15.82 -16.31
CA VAL A 335 -2.20 -16.30 -17.59
C VAL A 335 -1.71 -17.74 -17.46
N LEU A 336 -0.98 -18.05 -16.37
CA LEU A 336 -0.51 -19.41 -16.10
C LEU A 336 -1.68 -20.39 -15.88
N LEU A 337 -2.68 -19.99 -15.09
CA LEU A 337 -3.84 -20.82 -14.80
C LEU A 337 -4.68 -21.12 -16.06
N PHE A 338 -4.94 -20.12 -16.90
CA PHE A 338 -5.66 -20.33 -18.16
C PHE A 338 -4.84 -21.13 -19.17
N ALA A 339 -3.50 -20.98 -19.22
CA ALA A 339 -2.65 -21.80 -20.06
C ALA A 339 -2.72 -23.29 -19.68
N ILE A 340 -2.63 -23.60 -18.39
CA ILE A 340 -2.78 -24.97 -17.87
C ILE A 340 -4.19 -25.49 -18.20
N ALA A 341 -5.22 -24.69 -17.95
CA ALA A 341 -6.59 -25.10 -18.17
C ALA A 341 -6.89 -25.35 -19.67
N ALA A 342 -6.32 -24.56 -20.58
CA ALA A 342 -6.43 -24.79 -22.03
C ALA A 342 -5.79 -26.13 -22.44
N LEU A 343 -4.58 -26.42 -21.94
CA LEU A 343 -3.88 -27.67 -22.25
C LEU A 343 -4.62 -28.91 -21.73
N VAL A 344 -5.14 -28.82 -20.50
CA VAL A 344 -5.92 -29.90 -19.88
C VAL A 344 -7.28 -30.07 -20.56
N SER A 345 -7.94 -28.98 -20.93
CA SER A 345 -9.21 -29.04 -21.66
C SER A 345 -9.04 -29.66 -23.05
N LEU A 346 -7.99 -29.27 -23.79
CA LEU A 346 -7.66 -29.83 -25.11
C LEU A 346 -7.52 -31.34 -25.09
N THR A 347 -6.75 -31.87 -24.14
CA THR A 347 -6.52 -33.30 -24.00
C THR A 347 -7.76 -34.04 -23.53
N THR A 348 -8.52 -33.45 -22.61
CA THR A 348 -9.80 -34.01 -22.12
C THR A 348 -10.82 -34.11 -23.25
N MET A 349 -10.93 -33.06 -24.08
CA MET A 349 -11.82 -33.04 -25.24
C MET A 349 -11.36 -34.00 -26.33
N THR A 350 -10.05 -34.04 -26.63
CA THR A 350 -9.51 -35.00 -27.60
C THR A 350 -9.85 -36.43 -27.20
N ARG A 351 -9.70 -36.77 -25.92
CA ARG A 351 -10.07 -38.10 -25.41
C ARG A 351 -11.59 -38.34 -25.50
N PHE A 352 -12.40 -37.33 -25.21
CA PHE A 352 -13.85 -37.45 -25.30
C PHE A 352 -14.32 -37.72 -26.74
N VAL A 353 -13.77 -36.99 -27.70
CA VAL A 353 -14.05 -37.17 -29.14
C VAL A 353 -13.58 -38.56 -29.62
N GLU A 354 -12.40 -39.01 -29.17
CA GLU A 354 -11.86 -40.33 -29.52
C GLU A 354 -12.73 -41.48 -29.00
N GLU A 355 -13.31 -41.36 -27.81
CA GLU A 355 -14.20 -42.36 -27.23
C GLU A 355 -15.56 -42.39 -27.93
N GLU A 356 -16.06 -41.23 -28.36
CA GLU A 356 -17.33 -41.10 -29.11
C GLU A 356 -17.17 -41.27 -30.63
N ARG A 357 -15.99 -41.71 -31.09
CA ARG A 357 -15.64 -41.77 -32.51
C ARG A 357 -16.59 -42.63 -33.34
N ILE A 358 -17.04 -43.77 -32.80
CA ILE A 358 -18.01 -44.65 -33.47
C ILE A 358 -19.36 -43.94 -33.60
N GLN A 359 -19.85 -43.29 -32.53
CA GLN A 359 -21.10 -42.53 -32.57
C GLN A 359 -21.04 -41.38 -33.58
N ILE A 360 -19.92 -40.65 -33.66
CA ILE A 360 -19.67 -39.63 -34.69
C ILE A 360 -19.78 -40.25 -36.09
N GLY A 361 -19.20 -41.42 -36.31
CA GLY A 361 -19.29 -42.18 -37.56
C GLY A 361 -20.72 -42.57 -37.93
N THR A 362 -21.49 -43.08 -36.97
CA THR A 362 -22.90 -43.44 -37.14
C THR A 362 -23.76 -42.23 -37.49
N LEU A 363 -23.60 -41.10 -36.78
CA LEU A 363 -24.33 -39.87 -37.09
C LEU A 363 -24.02 -39.35 -38.49
N LYS A 364 -22.75 -39.36 -38.91
CA LYS A 364 -22.38 -38.97 -40.28
C LYS A 364 -22.93 -39.93 -41.34
N ALA A 365 -22.97 -41.23 -41.06
CA ALA A 365 -23.57 -42.23 -41.95
C ALA A 365 -25.09 -42.04 -42.10
N LEU A 366 -25.77 -41.58 -41.05
CA LEU A 366 -27.20 -41.23 -41.05
C LEU A 366 -27.51 -39.87 -41.71
N GLY A 367 -26.51 -39.18 -42.25
CA GLY A 367 -26.68 -37.93 -43.00
C GLY A 367 -26.63 -36.65 -42.16
N TYR A 368 -26.18 -36.70 -40.89
CA TYR A 368 -25.96 -35.48 -40.10
C TYR A 368 -24.74 -34.71 -40.59
N SER A 369 -24.84 -33.38 -40.61
CA SER A 369 -23.73 -32.52 -41.02
C SER A 369 -22.61 -32.49 -39.96
N ASN A 370 -21.39 -32.15 -40.39
CA ASN A 370 -20.27 -31.95 -39.47
C ASN A 370 -20.58 -30.89 -38.39
N ALA A 371 -21.34 -29.85 -38.74
CA ALA A 371 -21.78 -28.82 -37.79
C ALA A 371 -22.76 -29.37 -36.76
N ASP A 372 -23.64 -30.29 -37.14
CA ASP A 372 -24.60 -30.91 -36.21
C ASP A 372 -23.87 -31.77 -35.18
N VAL A 373 -22.88 -32.56 -35.61
CA VAL A 373 -22.06 -33.36 -34.68
C VAL A 373 -21.22 -32.47 -33.76
N ALA A 374 -20.66 -31.37 -34.29
CA ALA A 374 -19.86 -30.42 -33.50
C ALA A 374 -20.66 -29.77 -32.36
N LYS A 375 -21.97 -29.50 -32.56
CA LYS A 375 -22.83 -28.87 -31.55
C LYS A 375 -22.87 -29.63 -30.23
N LYS A 376 -22.84 -30.98 -30.26
CA LYS A 376 -22.83 -31.83 -29.05
C LYS A 376 -21.67 -31.46 -28.12
N PHE A 377 -20.45 -31.49 -28.67
CA PHE A 377 -19.23 -31.21 -27.92
C PHE A 377 -19.04 -29.72 -27.60
N ALA A 378 -19.48 -28.84 -28.51
CA ALA A 378 -19.49 -27.41 -28.28
C ALA A 378 -20.41 -27.04 -27.11
N LEU A 379 -21.64 -27.57 -27.08
CA LEU A 379 -22.58 -27.34 -25.99
C LEU A 379 -22.05 -27.87 -24.65
N PHE A 380 -21.49 -29.09 -24.64
CA PHE A 380 -20.91 -29.68 -23.45
C PHE A 380 -19.79 -28.79 -22.86
N SER A 381 -18.83 -28.36 -23.70
CA SER A 381 -17.72 -27.51 -23.27
C SER A 381 -18.14 -26.09 -22.88
N LEU A 382 -19.11 -25.52 -23.60
CA LEU A 382 -19.68 -24.20 -23.31
C LEU A 382 -20.40 -24.18 -21.96
N LEU A 383 -21.20 -25.20 -21.66
CA LEU A 383 -21.92 -25.30 -20.38
C LEU A 383 -20.96 -25.51 -19.22
N ALA A 384 -19.98 -26.41 -19.37
CA ALA A 384 -18.96 -26.64 -18.35
C ALA A 384 -18.17 -25.37 -18.03
N SER A 385 -17.71 -24.66 -19.08
CA SER A 385 -16.95 -23.42 -18.92
C SER A 385 -17.78 -22.27 -18.37
N SER A 386 -19.01 -22.08 -18.85
CA SER A 386 -19.90 -21.03 -18.37
C SER A 386 -20.29 -21.22 -16.91
N ALA A 387 -20.62 -22.46 -16.50
CA ALA A 387 -20.91 -22.77 -15.11
C ALA A 387 -19.66 -22.56 -14.23
N GLY A 388 -18.49 -22.96 -14.71
CA GLY A 388 -17.22 -22.75 -14.00
C GLY A 388 -16.94 -21.26 -13.82
N VAL A 389 -17.04 -20.47 -14.89
CA VAL A 389 -16.88 -19.01 -14.84
C VAL A 389 -17.91 -18.37 -13.92
N ALA A 390 -19.16 -18.81 -13.89
CA ALA A 390 -20.17 -18.27 -12.98
C ALA A 390 -19.79 -18.47 -11.51
N LEU A 391 -19.38 -19.70 -11.12
CA LEU A 391 -18.92 -19.99 -9.76
C LEU A 391 -17.63 -19.23 -9.43
N GLY A 392 -16.67 -19.26 -10.35
CA GLY A 392 -15.39 -18.57 -10.21
C GLY A 392 -15.57 -17.06 -10.07
N ALA A 393 -16.41 -16.44 -10.90
CA ALA A 393 -16.72 -15.02 -10.84
C ALA A 393 -17.43 -14.64 -9.56
N TRP A 394 -18.36 -15.46 -9.07
CA TRP A 394 -19.00 -15.22 -7.78
C TRP A 394 -17.96 -15.15 -6.65
N GLY A 395 -17.06 -16.13 -6.55
CA GLY A 395 -15.97 -16.10 -5.56
C GLY A 395 -14.95 -14.98 -5.84
N GLY A 396 -14.68 -14.71 -7.10
CA GLY A 396 -13.72 -13.70 -7.56
C GLY A 396 -14.15 -12.28 -7.24
N PHE A 397 -15.44 -11.94 -7.37
CA PHE A 397 -15.94 -10.62 -6.97
C PHE A 397 -16.18 -10.52 -5.46
N MET A 398 -16.67 -11.57 -4.81
CA MET A 398 -17.18 -11.46 -3.43
C MET A 398 -16.20 -11.89 -2.35
N VAL A 399 -15.36 -12.89 -2.61
CA VAL A 399 -14.55 -13.58 -1.59
C VAL A 399 -13.09 -13.16 -1.68
N LEU A 400 -12.45 -13.33 -2.84
CA LEU A 400 -11.01 -13.09 -2.97
C LEU A 400 -10.59 -11.64 -2.64
N PRO A 401 -11.29 -10.59 -3.12
CA PRO A 401 -10.90 -9.22 -2.84
C PRO A 401 -10.99 -8.87 -1.36
N LYS A 402 -11.98 -9.42 -0.63
CA LYS A 402 -12.10 -9.24 0.83
C LYS A 402 -10.93 -9.87 1.59
N ILE A 403 -10.51 -11.07 1.19
CA ILE A 403 -9.38 -11.78 1.81
C ILE A 403 -8.10 -10.98 1.59
N ILE A 404 -7.85 -10.55 0.35
CA ILE A 404 -6.65 -9.78 0.01
C ILE A 404 -6.67 -8.41 0.70
N PHE A 405 -7.80 -7.70 0.69
CA PHE A 405 -7.94 -6.43 1.41
C PHE A 405 -7.64 -6.59 2.90
N LYS A 406 -8.19 -7.61 3.56
CA LYS A 406 -7.92 -7.85 4.99
C LYS A 406 -6.44 -8.12 5.27
N ALA A 407 -5.73 -8.77 4.35
CA ALA A 407 -4.30 -9.06 4.48
C ALA A 407 -3.43 -7.82 4.20
N TYR A 408 -3.67 -7.11 3.09
CA TYR A 408 -2.82 -6.00 2.62
C TYR A 408 -3.18 -4.64 3.22
N ALA A 409 -4.41 -4.45 3.70
CA ALA A 409 -4.86 -3.23 4.37
C ALA A 409 -4.95 -3.41 5.90
N ALA A 410 -4.40 -4.49 6.47
CA ALA A 410 -4.45 -4.77 7.92
C ALA A 410 -3.90 -3.62 8.78
N ASN A 411 -2.80 -3.02 8.33
CA ASN A 411 -2.16 -1.88 8.97
C ASN A 411 -2.73 -0.54 8.48
N SER A 412 -3.73 -0.53 7.59
CA SER A 412 -4.38 0.72 7.19
C SER A 412 -5.45 1.14 8.20
N THR A 413 -5.66 2.44 8.35
CA THR A 413 -6.81 2.96 9.10
C THR A 413 -8.10 2.99 8.27
N LEU A 414 -8.02 2.76 6.95
CA LEU A 414 -9.17 2.72 6.05
C LEU A 414 -10.10 1.55 6.40
N SER A 415 -11.40 1.83 6.46
CA SER A 415 -12.45 0.87 6.75
C SER A 415 -13.58 0.96 5.72
N GLY A 416 -14.33 -0.12 5.53
CA GLY A 416 -15.46 -0.14 4.60
C GLY A 416 -15.04 -0.46 3.17
N PHE A 417 -14.49 -1.66 2.97
CA PHE A 417 -14.07 -2.15 1.66
C PHE A 417 -15.23 -2.10 0.66
N GLN A 418 -15.03 -1.39 -0.45
CA GLN A 418 -16.01 -1.25 -1.53
C GLN A 418 -15.73 -2.30 -2.61
N ILE A 419 -16.75 -3.08 -2.95
CA ILE A 419 -16.68 -4.11 -3.98
C ILE A 419 -17.32 -3.57 -5.23
N HIS A 420 -16.60 -3.59 -6.34
CA HIS A 420 -17.14 -3.19 -7.63
C HIS A 420 -17.33 -4.39 -8.54
N PHE A 421 -18.49 -4.44 -9.19
CA PHE A 421 -18.77 -5.42 -10.22
C PHE A 421 -18.39 -4.86 -11.59
N SER A 422 -17.57 -5.61 -12.34
CA SER A 422 -17.13 -5.20 -13.68
C SER A 422 -17.62 -6.17 -14.74
N TRP A 423 -18.60 -5.72 -15.54
CA TRP A 423 -19.10 -6.45 -16.70
C TRP A 423 -17.99 -6.75 -17.72
N ALA A 424 -17.07 -5.80 -17.93
CA ALA A 424 -15.96 -5.96 -18.87
C ALA A 424 -15.02 -7.12 -18.44
N LEU A 425 -14.70 -7.22 -17.14
CA LEU A 425 -13.88 -8.32 -16.63
C LEU A 425 -14.61 -9.67 -16.70
N LEU A 426 -15.92 -9.69 -16.39
CA LEU A 426 -16.71 -10.92 -16.50
C LEU A 426 -16.78 -11.41 -17.94
N LEU A 427 -17.09 -10.53 -18.89
CA LEU A 427 -17.19 -10.87 -20.31
C LEU A 427 -15.85 -11.32 -20.89
N THR A 428 -14.75 -10.61 -20.59
CA THR A 428 -13.43 -11.01 -21.08
C THR A 428 -12.99 -12.36 -20.48
N THR A 429 -13.24 -12.60 -19.20
CA THR A 429 -12.97 -13.90 -18.55
C THR A 429 -13.79 -15.02 -19.16
N TRP A 430 -15.08 -14.78 -19.42
CA TRP A 430 -15.98 -15.75 -20.04
C TRP A 430 -15.56 -16.07 -21.47
N LEU A 431 -15.19 -15.07 -22.27
CA LEU A 431 -14.68 -15.27 -23.64
C LEU A 431 -13.37 -16.06 -23.65
N ILE A 432 -12.42 -15.74 -22.75
CA ILE A 432 -11.16 -16.51 -22.62
C ILE A 432 -11.46 -17.96 -22.24
N ALA A 433 -12.36 -18.20 -21.28
CA ALA A 433 -12.75 -19.54 -20.87
C ALA A 433 -13.36 -20.36 -22.02
N ILE A 434 -14.24 -19.75 -22.83
CA ILE A 434 -14.83 -20.39 -24.02
C ILE A 434 -13.75 -20.69 -25.06
N LEU A 435 -12.84 -19.76 -25.33
CA LEU A 435 -11.74 -19.98 -26.27
C LEU A 435 -10.84 -21.14 -25.81
N CYS A 436 -10.49 -21.20 -24.52
CA CYS A 436 -9.69 -22.28 -23.95
C CYS A 436 -10.39 -23.63 -23.95
N THR A 437 -11.73 -23.68 -23.94
CA THR A 437 -12.50 -24.93 -23.81
C THR A 437 -13.21 -25.33 -25.09
N THR A 438 -14.16 -24.55 -25.55
CA THR A 438 -14.88 -24.79 -26.81
C THR A 438 -13.95 -24.68 -28.01
N GLY A 439 -13.02 -23.72 -28.03
CA GLY A 439 -12.01 -23.65 -29.08
C GLY A 439 -11.15 -24.92 -29.13
N ALA A 440 -10.75 -25.43 -27.97
CA ALA A 440 -10.03 -26.69 -27.84
C ALA A 440 -10.86 -27.92 -28.27
N ALA A 441 -12.16 -27.94 -27.95
CA ALA A 441 -13.08 -29.00 -28.38
C ALA A 441 -13.24 -29.03 -29.91
N LEU A 442 -13.45 -27.86 -30.53
CA LEU A 442 -13.57 -27.73 -31.98
C LEU A 442 -12.27 -28.10 -32.70
N TRP A 443 -11.12 -27.70 -32.14
CA TRP A 443 -9.82 -28.12 -32.65
C TRP A 443 -9.63 -29.64 -32.60
N ALA A 444 -10.02 -30.27 -31.48
CA ALA A 444 -9.95 -31.73 -31.33
C ALA A 444 -10.86 -32.46 -32.33
N LEU A 445 -12.05 -31.92 -32.59
CA LEU A 445 -13.02 -32.47 -33.55
C LEU A 445 -12.60 -32.33 -35.00
N HIS A 446 -11.81 -31.29 -35.34
CA HIS A 446 -11.52 -30.93 -36.72
C HIS A 446 -11.03 -32.12 -37.56
N ARG A 447 -10.13 -32.93 -36.99
CA ARG A 447 -9.55 -34.10 -37.67
C ARG A 447 -10.56 -35.21 -37.90
N ASP A 448 -11.42 -35.50 -36.93
CA ASP A 448 -12.39 -36.59 -37.01
C ASP A 448 -13.62 -36.19 -37.86
N LEU A 449 -14.00 -34.91 -37.85
CA LEU A 449 -15.04 -34.37 -38.73
C LEU A 449 -14.64 -34.39 -40.22
N GLN A 450 -13.36 -34.32 -40.55
CA GLN A 450 -12.87 -34.46 -41.92
C GLN A 450 -12.75 -35.92 -42.38
N ALA A 451 -12.79 -36.90 -41.48
CA ALA A 451 -12.66 -38.32 -41.84
C ALA A 451 -13.93 -38.87 -42.50
N LYS A 452 -13.78 -39.83 -43.42
CA LYS A 452 -14.91 -40.54 -44.05
C LYS A 452 -15.66 -41.40 -43.01
N PRO A 453 -17.01 -41.53 -43.09
CA PRO A 453 -17.80 -42.30 -42.12
C PRO A 453 -17.31 -43.73 -41.91
N ALA A 454 -16.96 -44.44 -42.98
CA ALA A 454 -16.43 -45.80 -42.92
C ALA A 454 -15.14 -45.92 -42.07
N ALA A 455 -14.29 -44.89 -42.07
CA ALA A 455 -13.07 -44.88 -41.26
C ALA A 455 -13.34 -44.61 -39.77
N LEU A 456 -14.45 -43.93 -39.44
CA LEU A 456 -14.86 -43.60 -38.07
C LEU A 456 -15.53 -44.77 -37.36
N LEU A 457 -16.19 -45.66 -38.10
CA LEU A 457 -16.85 -46.87 -37.58
C LEU A 457 -15.86 -47.97 -37.17
N LEU A 458 -14.60 -47.86 -37.56
CA LEU A 458 -13.54 -48.79 -37.14
C LEU A 458 -12.87 -48.32 -35.84
N PRO A 459 -12.43 -49.24 -34.96
CA PRO A 459 -11.63 -48.87 -33.80
C PRO A 459 -10.34 -48.17 -34.26
N LYS A 460 -9.92 -47.15 -33.51
CA LYS A 460 -8.71 -46.37 -33.85
C LYS A 460 -7.49 -47.29 -33.75
N PRO A 461 -6.68 -47.44 -34.82
CA PRO A 461 -5.50 -48.31 -34.78
C PRO A 461 -4.53 -47.82 -33.70
N PRO A 462 -3.84 -48.72 -32.98
CA PRO A 462 -2.90 -48.33 -31.96
C PRO A 462 -1.80 -47.46 -32.58
N LYS A 463 -1.43 -46.35 -31.93
CA LYS A 463 -0.36 -45.46 -32.43
C LYS A 463 0.93 -46.28 -32.66
N GLY A 464 1.63 -46.09 -33.77
CA GLY A 464 2.87 -46.83 -34.06
C GLY A 464 3.93 -46.67 -32.95
N GLY A 465 4.79 -47.67 -32.78
CA GLY A 465 5.91 -47.60 -31.84
C GLY A 465 6.93 -46.53 -32.26
N SER A 466 7.34 -45.67 -31.33
CA SER A 466 8.33 -44.61 -31.61
C SER A 466 9.74 -45.04 -31.19
N ARG A 467 10.71 -44.97 -32.12
CA ARG A 467 12.14 -44.94 -31.76
C ARG A 467 12.42 -43.63 -31.02
N ILE A 468 13.17 -43.69 -29.92
CA ILE A 468 13.48 -42.53 -29.06
C ILE A 468 14.92 -42.10 -29.28
N LEU A 469 15.21 -40.80 -29.18
CA LEU A 469 16.59 -40.30 -29.19
C LEU A 469 17.45 -40.88 -28.05
N LEU A 470 16.84 -41.23 -26.89
CA LEU A 470 17.55 -41.92 -25.80
C LEU A 470 18.10 -43.30 -26.20
N GLU A 471 17.57 -43.94 -27.24
CA GLU A 471 18.11 -45.21 -27.75
C GLU A 471 19.50 -45.03 -28.38
N ARG A 472 19.84 -43.82 -28.83
CA ARG A 472 21.16 -43.48 -29.39
C ARG A 472 22.20 -43.23 -28.30
N TRP A 473 21.79 -42.92 -27.08
CA TRP A 473 22.70 -42.75 -25.94
C TRP A 473 22.94 -44.09 -25.24
N HIS A 474 23.78 -44.92 -25.86
CA HIS A 474 24.00 -46.32 -25.45
C HIS A 474 24.41 -46.48 -23.97
N TRP A 475 25.20 -45.56 -23.41
CA TRP A 475 25.63 -45.63 -22.01
C TRP A 475 24.45 -45.62 -21.01
N LEU A 476 23.50 -44.70 -21.19
CA LEU A 476 22.33 -44.59 -20.33
C LEU A 476 21.30 -45.69 -20.67
N TRP A 477 21.10 -45.97 -21.97
CA TRP A 477 20.10 -46.94 -22.43
C TRP A 477 20.42 -48.37 -22.00
N ASN A 478 21.69 -48.77 -21.99
CA ASN A 478 22.08 -50.13 -21.61
C ASN A 478 21.92 -50.39 -20.10
N ARG A 479 21.92 -49.34 -19.26
CA ARG A 479 21.72 -49.44 -17.80
C ARG A 479 20.24 -49.51 -17.38
N LEU A 480 19.30 -49.22 -18.29
CA LEU A 480 17.86 -49.25 -17.99
C LEU A 480 17.29 -50.67 -18.11
N SER A 481 16.50 -51.08 -17.11
CA SER A 481 15.74 -52.34 -17.18
C SER A 481 14.68 -52.30 -18.29
N PHE A 482 14.21 -53.48 -18.72
CA PHE A 482 13.20 -53.60 -19.77
C PHE A 482 11.95 -52.74 -19.51
N ASN A 483 11.47 -52.70 -18.26
CA ASN A 483 10.31 -51.90 -17.86
C ASN A 483 10.53 -50.39 -18.08
N TYR A 484 11.72 -49.87 -17.78
CA TYR A 484 12.05 -48.47 -18.04
C TYR A 484 12.16 -48.18 -19.54
N LYS A 485 12.76 -49.09 -20.32
CA LYS A 485 12.85 -48.97 -21.78
C LYS A 485 11.45 -48.90 -22.42
N VAL A 486 10.54 -49.78 -22.00
CA VAL A 486 9.14 -49.79 -22.48
C VAL A 486 8.39 -48.54 -22.02
N THR A 487 8.57 -48.10 -20.78
CA THR A 487 7.92 -46.90 -20.24
C THR A 487 8.37 -45.64 -20.99
N MET A 488 9.68 -45.48 -21.24
CA MET A 488 10.20 -44.37 -22.04
C MET A 488 9.63 -44.41 -23.46
N ARG A 489 9.58 -45.58 -24.11
CA ARG A 489 8.97 -45.71 -25.45
C ARG A 489 7.51 -45.31 -25.44
N ASN A 490 6.76 -45.71 -24.41
CA ASN A 490 5.36 -45.33 -24.24
C ASN A 490 5.17 -43.83 -24.01
N LEU A 491 6.03 -43.18 -23.22
CA LEU A 491 5.98 -41.73 -22.99
C LEU A 491 6.13 -40.95 -24.31
N PHE A 492 7.10 -41.34 -25.15
CA PHE A 492 7.33 -40.75 -26.47
C PHE A 492 6.32 -41.20 -27.54
N ARG A 493 5.62 -42.32 -27.34
CA ARG A 493 4.48 -42.75 -28.17
C ARG A 493 3.23 -41.90 -27.93
N TYR A 494 2.99 -41.50 -26.67
CA TYR A 494 1.84 -40.71 -26.25
C TYR A 494 2.22 -39.26 -25.87
N LYS A 495 3.00 -38.58 -26.72
CA LYS A 495 3.59 -37.25 -26.46
C LYS A 495 2.61 -36.19 -25.94
N SER A 496 1.38 -36.14 -26.48
CA SER A 496 0.36 -35.17 -26.02
C SER A 496 -0.06 -35.41 -24.57
N ARG A 497 -0.21 -36.67 -24.14
CA ARG A 497 -0.51 -37.02 -22.76
C ARG A 497 0.69 -36.73 -21.86
N ALA A 498 1.89 -37.08 -22.31
CA ALA A 498 3.13 -36.81 -21.58
C ALA A 498 3.32 -35.30 -21.33
N LEU A 499 3.19 -34.47 -22.36
CA LEU A 499 3.34 -33.01 -22.25
C LEU A 499 2.28 -32.40 -21.34
N MET A 500 1.02 -32.84 -21.45
CA MET A 500 -0.06 -32.40 -20.56
C MET A 500 0.24 -32.72 -19.09
N THR A 501 0.67 -33.94 -18.77
CA THR A 501 1.07 -34.29 -17.40
C THR A 501 2.27 -33.47 -16.94
N ILE A 502 3.29 -33.31 -17.77
CA ILE A 502 4.49 -32.53 -17.42
C ILE A 502 4.14 -31.07 -17.13
N PHE A 503 3.46 -30.38 -18.05
CA PHE A 503 3.09 -28.98 -17.85
C PHE A 503 2.04 -28.78 -16.77
N GLY A 504 1.11 -29.72 -16.60
CA GLY A 504 0.12 -29.68 -15.52
C GLY A 504 0.79 -29.80 -14.15
N VAL A 505 1.64 -30.80 -13.96
CA VAL A 505 2.39 -31.01 -12.70
C VAL A 505 3.40 -29.89 -12.48
N ALA A 506 4.19 -29.52 -13.49
CA ALA A 506 5.16 -28.43 -13.39
C ALA A 506 4.49 -27.09 -13.10
N GLY A 507 3.32 -26.82 -13.71
CA GLY A 507 2.53 -25.62 -13.45
C GLY A 507 2.01 -25.57 -12.02
N CYS A 508 1.43 -26.67 -11.53
CA CYS A 508 0.95 -26.74 -10.14
C CYS A 508 2.09 -26.63 -9.12
N THR A 509 3.19 -27.36 -9.34
CA THR A 509 4.39 -27.29 -8.49
C THR A 509 5.04 -25.91 -8.55
N GLY A 510 5.10 -25.29 -9.73
CA GLY A 510 5.63 -23.95 -9.91
C GLY A 510 4.83 -22.90 -9.14
N LEU A 511 3.50 -23.00 -9.13
CA LEU A 511 2.64 -22.13 -8.33
C LEU A 511 2.86 -22.33 -6.82
N LEU A 512 3.03 -23.57 -6.36
CA LEU A 512 3.35 -23.86 -4.95
C LEU A 512 4.73 -23.33 -4.56
N VAL A 513 5.76 -23.59 -5.37
CA VAL A 513 7.12 -23.10 -5.14
C VAL A 513 7.16 -21.58 -5.15
N MET A 514 6.38 -20.91 -6.01
CA MET A 514 6.26 -19.46 -6.00
C MET A 514 5.64 -18.96 -4.69
N GLY A 515 4.55 -19.59 -4.23
CA GLY A 515 3.92 -19.23 -2.96
C GLY A 515 4.86 -19.41 -1.76
N PHE A 516 5.56 -20.55 -1.68
CA PHE A 516 6.56 -20.78 -0.64
C PHE A 516 7.80 -19.90 -0.79
N GLY A 517 8.21 -19.60 -2.02
CA GLY A 517 9.36 -18.73 -2.30
C GLY A 517 9.11 -17.29 -1.86
N ILE A 518 7.89 -16.76 -2.05
CA ILE A 518 7.50 -15.46 -1.50
C ILE A 518 7.50 -15.52 0.04
N ARG A 519 6.93 -16.57 0.64
CA ARG A 519 6.93 -16.75 2.10
C ARG A 519 8.35 -16.82 2.67
N ASP A 520 9.23 -17.59 2.04
CA ASP A 520 10.60 -17.80 2.46
C ASP A 520 11.43 -16.52 2.31
N SER A 521 11.26 -15.81 1.19
CA SER A 521 11.92 -14.50 0.95
C SER A 521 11.54 -13.43 1.97
N LEU A 522 10.31 -13.48 2.49
CA LEU A 522 9.85 -12.59 3.56
C LEU A 522 10.27 -13.10 4.94
N SER A 523 10.40 -14.42 5.11
CA SER A 523 10.82 -15.02 6.36
C SER A 523 12.30 -14.73 6.64
N GLY A 524 12.60 -14.31 7.86
CA GLY A 524 13.98 -14.01 8.25
C GLY A 524 14.48 -12.61 7.90
N ILE A 525 13.74 -11.78 7.15
CA ILE A 525 14.17 -10.39 6.88
C ILE A 525 14.37 -9.61 8.19
N SER A 526 13.44 -9.76 9.14
CA SER A 526 13.55 -9.16 10.48
C SER A 526 14.76 -9.68 11.26
N ASN A 527 15.11 -10.96 11.12
CA ASN A 527 16.25 -11.54 11.82
C ASN A 527 17.57 -11.08 11.20
N ILE A 528 17.64 -10.97 9.88
CA ILE A 528 18.81 -10.43 9.20
C ILE A 528 18.98 -8.95 9.59
N GLU A 529 17.91 -8.16 9.55
CA GLU A 529 17.94 -6.73 9.87
C GLU A 529 18.34 -6.49 11.33
N TYR A 530 17.64 -7.09 12.30
CA TYR A 530 17.81 -6.76 13.72
C TYR A 530 18.76 -7.65 14.50
N SER A 531 19.23 -8.77 13.94
CA SER A 531 20.23 -9.62 14.61
C SER A 531 21.59 -9.59 13.91
N ARG A 532 21.65 -9.38 12.59
CA ARG A 532 22.91 -9.43 11.82
C ARG A 532 23.39 -8.04 11.38
N ILE A 533 22.50 -7.13 10.99
CA ILE A 533 22.84 -5.81 10.46
C ILE A 533 22.87 -4.75 11.56
N ILE A 534 21.71 -4.48 12.17
CA ILE A 534 21.53 -3.57 13.29
C ILE A 534 21.82 -4.34 14.57
N LYS A 535 22.94 -4.05 15.23
CA LYS A 535 23.39 -4.71 16.47
C LYS A 535 23.31 -3.81 17.70
N TYR A 536 22.90 -2.56 17.52
CA TYR A 536 22.67 -1.62 18.62
C TYR A 536 21.22 -1.71 19.11
N ASP A 537 21.01 -1.46 20.41
CA ASP A 537 19.68 -1.48 21.01
C ASP A 537 18.97 -0.11 20.90
N LEU A 538 19.74 0.99 20.90
CA LEU A 538 19.18 2.34 20.96
C LEU A 538 20.09 3.37 20.27
N ILE A 539 19.48 4.32 19.55
CA ILE A 539 20.12 5.57 19.11
C ILE A 539 19.60 6.70 20.00
N ALA A 540 20.52 7.37 20.70
CA ALA A 540 20.22 8.57 21.45
C ALA A 540 20.63 9.79 20.63
N VAL A 541 19.68 10.68 20.33
CA VAL A 541 19.95 11.94 19.63
C VAL A 541 19.97 13.06 20.65
N GLN A 542 21.12 13.74 20.75
CA GLN A 542 21.29 14.87 21.64
C GLN A 542 20.86 16.17 20.92
N ASP A 543 20.02 16.98 21.58
CA ASP A 543 19.71 18.34 21.11
C ASP A 543 20.99 19.18 21.07
N SER A 544 21.20 19.90 19.96
CA SER A 544 22.34 20.81 19.77
C SER A 544 22.41 21.93 20.81
N ASN A 545 21.33 22.18 21.56
CA ASN A 545 21.25 23.19 22.62
C ASN A 545 21.21 22.61 24.04
N SER A 546 21.60 21.36 24.24
CA SER A 546 21.60 20.76 25.58
C SER A 546 22.54 21.49 26.54
N SER A 547 22.06 21.74 27.77
CA SER A 547 22.87 22.35 28.82
C SER A 547 24.06 21.46 29.21
N ALA A 548 25.16 22.06 29.68
CA ALA A 548 26.32 21.31 30.15
C ALA A 548 25.97 20.25 31.22
N LYS A 549 24.95 20.50 32.04
CA LYS A 549 24.42 19.54 33.02
C LYS A 549 23.79 18.32 32.36
N GLN A 550 22.96 18.52 31.33
CA GLN A 550 22.32 17.43 30.58
C GLN A 550 23.35 16.61 29.79
N GLN A 551 24.37 17.25 29.24
CA GLN A 551 25.46 16.56 28.55
C GLN A 551 26.25 15.65 29.49
N ARG A 552 26.54 16.13 30.70
CA ARG A 552 27.19 15.31 31.74
C ARG A 552 26.31 14.14 32.14
N GLN A 553 25.02 14.39 32.42
CA GLN A 553 24.09 13.32 32.80
C GLN A 553 23.96 12.24 31.71
N LEU A 554 23.85 12.63 30.43
CA LEU A 554 23.83 11.67 29.33
C LEU A 554 25.13 10.85 29.28
N LYS A 555 26.30 11.50 29.46
CA LYS A 555 27.59 10.81 29.47
C LYS A 555 27.70 9.83 30.64
N ASP A 556 27.17 10.18 31.80
CA ASP A 556 27.16 9.32 32.98
C ASP A 556 26.23 8.11 32.78
N GLU A 557 25.04 8.30 32.19
CA GLU A 557 24.12 7.21 31.85
C GLU A 557 24.71 6.27 30.78
N LEU A 558 25.35 6.82 29.74
CA LEU A 558 26.01 6.04 28.69
C LEU A 558 27.21 5.23 29.22
N ASN A 559 27.88 5.68 30.28
CA ASN A 559 28.95 4.94 30.94
C ASN A 559 28.45 4.07 32.11
N GLY A 560 27.13 4.02 32.33
CA GLY A 560 26.52 3.23 33.39
C GLY A 560 26.60 1.72 33.12
N LYS A 561 26.39 0.92 34.18
CA LYS A 561 26.48 -0.56 34.12
C LYS A 561 25.47 -1.23 33.17
N ALA A 562 24.39 -0.53 32.82
CA ALA A 562 23.37 -1.02 31.90
C ALA A 562 23.79 -0.93 30.43
N VAL A 563 24.83 -0.14 30.10
CA VAL A 563 25.28 0.10 28.73
C VAL A 563 26.55 -0.71 28.48
N LYS A 564 26.45 -1.73 27.61
CA LYS A 564 27.59 -2.59 27.24
C LYS A 564 28.66 -1.83 26.45
N GLY A 565 28.25 -0.87 25.64
CA GLY A 565 29.13 -0.04 24.81
C GLY A 565 28.34 1.03 24.08
N HIS A 566 29.00 2.13 23.75
CA HIS A 566 28.43 3.22 22.96
C HIS A 566 29.44 3.75 21.95
N THR A 567 28.94 4.44 20.92
CA THR A 567 29.77 5.12 19.93
C THR A 567 29.11 6.41 19.46
N GLY A 568 29.93 7.44 19.24
CA GLY A 568 29.46 8.71 18.71
C GLY A 568 29.21 8.60 17.21
N ILE A 569 28.03 9.04 16.78
CA ILE A 569 27.65 9.15 15.37
C ILE A 569 27.10 10.55 15.09
N TYR A 570 27.33 11.05 13.89
CA TYR A 570 26.53 12.12 13.32
C TYR A 570 25.32 11.51 12.62
N PHE A 571 24.13 11.97 12.99
CA PHE A 571 22.86 11.50 12.46
C PHE A 571 22.11 12.67 11.84
N GLU A 572 21.75 12.54 10.57
CA GLU A 572 20.95 13.52 9.85
C GLU A 572 19.89 12.80 9.00
N GLN A 573 18.69 13.36 8.92
CA GLN A 573 17.66 12.87 8.02
C GLN A 573 17.52 13.82 6.83
N LEU A 574 17.67 13.26 5.65
CA LEU A 574 17.53 13.93 4.38
C LEU A 574 16.29 13.38 3.67
N THR A 575 15.71 14.16 2.78
CA THR A 575 14.69 13.68 1.85
C THR A 575 15.17 13.94 0.44
N LYS A 576 15.10 12.92 -0.42
CA LYS A 576 15.49 13.05 -1.82
C LYS A 576 14.52 12.24 -2.69
N LYS A 577 14.13 12.80 -3.83
CA LYS A 577 13.43 12.04 -4.87
C LYS A 577 14.42 11.08 -5.54
N ALA A 578 14.12 9.78 -5.52
CA ALA A 578 14.98 8.74 -6.06
C ALA A 578 14.17 7.52 -6.54
N GLY A 579 14.63 6.88 -7.62
CA GLY A 579 13.98 5.71 -8.25
C GLY A 579 13.13 6.05 -9.48
N ASP A 580 12.67 5.03 -10.19
CA ASP A 580 11.89 5.17 -11.44
C ASP A 580 10.52 5.85 -11.24
N ASP A 581 9.99 5.81 -10.01
CA ASP A 581 8.68 6.37 -9.66
C ASP A 581 8.76 7.82 -9.12
N ASP A 582 9.95 8.43 -9.10
CA ASP A 582 10.23 9.79 -8.62
C ASP A 582 9.69 10.11 -7.20
N ALA A 583 9.57 9.07 -6.38
CA ALA A 583 9.04 9.16 -5.02
C ALA A 583 10.04 9.83 -4.07
N THR A 584 9.55 10.69 -3.18
CA THR A 584 10.36 11.28 -2.10
C THR A 584 10.74 10.20 -1.09
N GLN A 585 12.02 9.86 -1.01
CA GLN A 585 12.56 8.91 -0.05
C GLN A 585 13.20 9.64 1.13
N SER A 586 12.89 9.19 2.35
CA SER A 586 13.61 9.60 3.56
C SER A 586 14.90 8.80 3.69
N ILE A 587 16.03 9.50 3.75
CA ILE A 587 17.37 8.95 3.86
C ILE A 587 17.89 9.29 5.25
N SER A 588 18.22 8.28 6.05
CA SER A 588 18.93 8.48 7.31
C SER A 588 20.44 8.40 7.04
N LEU A 589 21.11 9.55 7.11
CA LEU A 589 22.56 9.65 7.01
C LEU A 589 23.18 9.41 8.38
N ILE A 590 23.97 8.34 8.48
CA ILE A 590 24.71 7.98 9.68
C ILE A 590 26.20 8.03 9.34
N VAL A 591 26.91 8.98 9.94
CA VAL A 591 28.37 9.11 9.78
C VAL A 591 29.03 8.76 11.10
N PRO A 592 29.79 7.65 11.18
CA PRO A 592 30.46 7.27 12.41
C PRO A 592 31.67 8.15 12.68
N ASN A 593 31.90 8.51 13.95
CA ASN A 593 33.16 9.18 14.33
C ASN A 593 34.38 8.24 14.24
N ASN A 594 34.16 6.92 14.33
CA ASN A 594 35.20 5.91 14.20
C ASN A 594 34.66 4.65 13.49
N GLU A 595 35.18 4.38 12.29
CA GLU A 595 34.73 3.27 11.45
C GLU A 595 34.96 1.88 12.06
N LYS A 596 36.07 1.67 12.78
CA LYS A 596 36.41 0.34 13.34
C LYS A 596 35.41 -0.07 14.41
N ASN A 597 35.06 0.85 15.30
CA ASN A 597 34.10 0.61 16.36
C ASN A 597 32.67 0.51 15.81
N PHE A 598 32.34 1.27 14.77
CA PHE A 598 31.02 1.24 14.15
C PHE A 598 30.61 -0.15 13.63
N LYS A 599 31.57 -0.95 13.12
CA LYS A 599 31.31 -2.34 12.66
C LYS A 599 30.74 -3.28 13.74
N GLN A 600 30.93 -2.95 15.01
CA GLN A 600 30.35 -3.71 16.13
C GLN A 600 28.85 -3.46 16.27
N TYR A 601 28.38 -2.27 15.87
CA TYR A 601 27.00 -1.80 16.00
C TYR A 601 26.21 -1.90 14.70
N PHE A 602 26.88 -1.79 13.56
CA PHE A 602 26.27 -1.85 12.24
C PHE A 602 27.14 -2.68 11.28
N ALA A 603 26.60 -3.79 10.79
CA ALA A 603 27.30 -4.62 9.80
C ALA A 603 27.06 -4.05 8.40
N VAL A 604 27.95 -3.16 7.95
CA VAL A 604 27.96 -2.68 6.56
C VAL A 604 28.38 -3.83 5.66
N LYS A 605 27.47 -4.29 4.79
CA LYS A 605 27.78 -5.21 3.71
C LYS A 605 27.78 -4.44 2.40
N ASN A 606 28.85 -4.56 1.61
CA ASN A 606 28.77 -4.19 0.20
C ASN A 606 27.75 -5.14 -0.46
N ARG A 607 26.80 -4.54 -1.18
CA ARG A 607 25.83 -5.26 -1.99
C ARG A 607 26.45 -5.70 -3.30
#